data_AF-A0A9D4R5N7-F1
#
_entry.id   AF-A0A9D4R5N7-F1
#
_cell.length_a   1.000
_cell.length_b   1.000
_cell.length_c   1.000
_cell.angle_alpha   90.00
_cell.angle_beta   90.00
_cell.angle_gamma   90.00
#
_symmetry.space_group_name_H-M   'P 1'
#
loop_
_entity.id
_entity.type
_entity.pdbx_description
1 polymer ?
#
loop_
_entity_poly.entity_id
_entity_poly.type
_entity_poly.pdbx_seq_one_letter_code
_entity_poly.pdbx_strand_id
1 'polypeptide(L)'
;MENGQKLCSYQQAKDFLMTAADMHKPGKKVPHGAQQSVWMCLMAPPNDHHNEVYQNIILGDDHLAKSADELRALGVTHVVNCACGKRFNMVDTSAEDFASSGIQFHGIAATDIMTFKMAPHFEAASKFMKDALDGGGE
;
A
#
# COMPACT_ATOMS: atom_id res chain seq x y z
N MET A 1 -13.86 -8.62 23.02
CA MET A 1 -13.77 -9.89 22.27
C MET A 1 -13.22 -9.52 20.90
N GLU A 2 -11.90 -9.50 20.77
CA GLU A 2 -11.20 -9.09 19.54
C GLU A 2 -11.30 -10.20 18.49
N ASN A 3 -12.05 -9.94 17.43
CA ASN A 3 -11.87 -10.63 16.15
C ASN A 3 -10.65 -10.02 15.45
N GLY A 4 -9.46 -10.17 16.04
CA GLY A 4 -8.22 -9.73 15.42
C GLY A 4 -8.01 -10.48 14.10
N GLN A 5 -8.31 -9.82 12.98
CA GLN A 5 -8.05 -10.36 11.65
C GLN A 5 -6.53 -10.56 11.52
N LYS A 6 -6.10 -11.82 11.58
CA LYS A 6 -4.70 -12.19 11.42
C LYS A 6 -4.26 -11.84 9.99
N LEU A 7 -3.47 -10.78 9.87
CA LEU A 7 -2.83 -10.37 8.62
C LEU A 7 -2.09 -11.56 7.98
N CYS A 8 -2.25 -11.74 6.67
CA CYS A 8 -1.52 -12.78 5.95
C CYS A 8 -0.04 -12.39 5.80
N SER A 9 0.87 -13.35 5.92
CA SER A 9 2.30 -13.10 5.70
C SER A 9 2.60 -12.82 4.22
N TYR A 10 3.73 -12.15 3.94
CA TYR A 10 4.20 -11.95 2.56
C TYR A 10 4.25 -13.27 1.78
N GLN A 11 4.71 -14.36 2.41
CA GLN A 11 4.75 -15.66 1.75
C GLN A 11 3.35 -16.17 1.39
N GLN A 12 2.36 -15.99 2.27
CA GLN A 12 0.97 -16.36 1.99
C GLN A 12 0.36 -15.52 0.87
N ALA A 13 0.61 -14.20 0.86
CA ALA A 13 0.19 -13.31 -0.21
C ALA A 13 0.86 -13.69 -1.54
N LYS A 14 2.16 -13.98 -1.52
CA LYS A 14 2.93 -14.41 -2.69
C LYS A 14 2.42 -15.75 -3.22
N ASP A 15 2.18 -16.74 -2.38
CA ASP A 15 1.64 -18.03 -2.80
C ASP A 15 0.25 -17.87 -3.43
N PHE A 16 -0.57 -16.97 -2.87
CA PHE A 16 -1.85 -16.59 -3.46
C PHE A 16 -1.68 -15.93 -4.85
N LEU A 17 -0.82 -14.92 -4.97
CA LEU A 17 -0.58 -14.20 -6.22
C LEU A 17 0.06 -15.08 -7.29
N MET A 18 0.96 -15.98 -6.92
CA MET A 18 1.58 -16.94 -7.85
C MET A 18 0.60 -18.03 -8.28
N THR A 19 -0.45 -18.29 -7.51
CA THR A 19 -1.59 -19.14 -7.90
C THR A 19 -2.74 -18.34 -8.50
N ALA A 20 -2.63 -17.02 -8.66
CA ALA A 20 -3.71 -16.15 -9.14
C ALA A 20 -4.10 -16.38 -10.61
N ALA A 21 -3.25 -17.06 -11.40
CA ALA A 21 -3.64 -17.60 -12.70
C ALA A 21 -4.87 -18.53 -12.60
N ASP A 22 -5.17 -19.04 -11.41
CA ASP A 22 -6.31 -19.90 -11.09
C ASP A 22 -7.49 -19.16 -10.44
N MET A 23 -7.49 -17.83 -10.36
CA MET A 23 -8.56 -17.04 -9.69
C MET A 23 -9.96 -17.31 -10.26
N HIS A 24 -10.07 -17.72 -11.52
CA HIS A 24 -11.33 -18.07 -12.17
C HIS A 24 -11.71 -19.56 -12.05
N LYS A 25 -10.87 -20.39 -11.41
CA LYS A 25 -11.17 -21.82 -11.24
C LYS A 25 -12.21 -22.03 -10.11
N PRO A 26 -13.24 -22.84 -10.33
CA PRO A 26 -14.25 -23.10 -9.31
C PRO A 26 -13.64 -23.71 -8.05
N GLY A 27 -13.99 -23.15 -6.87
CA GLY A 27 -13.59 -23.67 -5.55
C GLY A 27 -12.39 -23.00 -4.87
N LYS A 28 -11.70 -22.05 -5.52
CA LYS A 28 -10.61 -21.27 -4.90
C LYS A 28 -11.17 -20.04 -4.17
N LYS A 29 -10.79 -19.86 -2.89
CA LYS A 29 -11.18 -18.67 -2.09
C LYS A 29 -10.29 -17.49 -2.46
N VAL A 30 -10.91 -16.37 -2.84
CA VAL A 30 -10.24 -15.09 -3.05
C VAL A 30 -10.00 -14.42 -1.68
N PRO A 31 -8.79 -13.96 -1.36
CA PRO A 31 -8.49 -13.20 -0.16
C PRO A 31 -9.35 -11.94 -0.09
N HIS A 32 -9.67 -11.55 1.13
CA HIS A 32 -10.38 -10.30 1.38
C HIS A 32 -9.56 -9.13 0.81
N GLY A 33 -10.20 -8.24 0.05
CA GLY A 33 -9.57 -7.07 -0.58
C GLY A 33 -8.96 -7.29 -1.97
N ALA A 34 -8.85 -8.54 -2.46
CA ALA A 34 -8.38 -8.76 -3.83
C ALA A 34 -9.49 -8.44 -4.87
N GLN A 35 -9.16 -7.61 -5.86
CA GLN A 35 -10.10 -7.18 -6.91
C GLN A 35 -10.66 -8.40 -7.66
N GLN A 36 -11.97 -8.63 -7.55
CA GLN A 36 -12.61 -9.84 -8.09
C GLN A 36 -12.84 -9.78 -9.61
N SER A 37 -12.78 -8.59 -10.23
CA SER A 37 -12.87 -8.47 -11.69
C SER A 37 -12.13 -7.24 -12.23
N VAL A 38 -11.50 -7.40 -13.39
CA VAL A 38 -10.93 -6.31 -14.20
C VAL A 38 -12.00 -5.40 -14.81
N TRP A 39 -13.28 -5.81 -14.81
CA TRP A 39 -14.42 -4.99 -15.27
C TRP A 39 -14.75 -3.84 -14.32
N MET A 40 -14.26 -3.88 -13.08
CA MET A 40 -14.40 -2.76 -12.13
C MET A 40 -13.66 -1.49 -12.60
N CYS A 41 -12.76 -1.60 -13.59
CA CYS A 41 -12.11 -0.48 -14.27
C CYS A 41 -13.10 0.45 -15.04
N LEU A 42 -14.37 0.04 -15.17
CA LEU A 42 -15.45 0.82 -15.82
C LEU A 42 -16.37 1.54 -14.84
N MET A 43 -16.20 1.33 -13.53
CA MET A 43 -16.80 2.21 -12.53
C MET A 43 -15.97 3.49 -12.46
N ALA A 44 -16.61 4.65 -12.25
CA ALA A 44 -15.88 5.89 -12.06
C ALA A 44 -14.82 5.71 -10.97
N PRO A 45 -13.57 6.15 -11.19
CA PRO A 45 -12.55 6.06 -10.15
C PRO A 45 -13.03 6.82 -8.90
N PRO A 46 -12.61 6.40 -7.70
CA PRO A 46 -12.79 7.21 -6.50
C PRO A 46 -12.29 8.63 -6.76
N ASN A 47 -13.06 9.64 -6.37
CA ASN A 47 -12.67 11.05 -6.49
C ASN A 47 -11.97 11.57 -5.23
N ASP A 48 -11.82 10.74 -4.21
CA ASP A 48 -11.12 11.08 -2.98
C ASP A 48 -9.61 10.85 -3.14
N HIS A 49 -8.80 11.69 -2.50
CA HIS A 49 -7.35 11.57 -2.50
C HIS A 49 -6.83 10.32 -1.77
N HIS A 50 -7.69 9.67 -0.98
CA HIS A 50 -7.34 8.45 -0.26
C HIS A 50 -8.57 7.63 0.15
N ASN A 51 -8.37 6.34 0.39
CA ASN A 51 -9.35 5.45 1.01
C ASN A 51 -8.66 4.47 1.98
N GLU A 52 -9.35 4.12 3.06
CA GLU A 52 -8.94 3.00 3.91
C GLU A 52 -9.28 1.68 3.19
N VAL A 53 -8.26 0.88 2.88
CA VAL A 53 -8.39 -0.37 2.12
C VAL A 53 -8.29 -1.61 3.00
N TYR A 54 -7.77 -1.43 4.22
CA TYR A 54 -7.70 -2.41 5.28
C TYR A 54 -7.58 -1.66 6.61
N GLN A 55 -7.90 -2.30 7.73
CA GLN A 55 -7.78 -1.69 9.05
C GLN A 55 -6.40 -1.06 9.25
N ASN A 56 -6.37 0.26 9.45
CA ASN A 56 -5.16 1.08 9.63
C ASN A 56 -4.21 1.07 8.41
N ILE A 57 -4.76 0.86 7.21
CA ILE A 57 -4.03 0.95 5.94
C ILE A 57 -4.83 1.82 4.98
N ILE A 58 -4.27 3.01 4.72
CA ILE A 58 -4.79 3.98 3.77
C ILE A 58 -3.99 3.88 2.47
N LEU A 59 -4.71 3.82 1.34
CA LEU A 59 -4.12 4.02 0.02
C LEU A 59 -4.44 5.45 -0.42
N GLY A 60 -3.42 6.24 -0.73
CA GLY A 60 -3.55 7.64 -1.13
C GLY A 60 -2.81 7.97 -2.43
N ASP A 61 -3.09 9.16 -2.96
CA ASP A 61 -2.45 9.71 -4.15
C ASP A 61 -1.24 10.62 -3.82
N ASP A 62 -0.72 11.30 -4.85
CA ASP A 62 0.44 12.17 -4.69
C ASP A 62 0.12 13.48 -3.94
N HIS A 63 -1.15 13.89 -3.90
CA HIS A 63 -1.57 15.08 -3.17
C HIS A 63 -1.41 14.83 -1.67
N LEU A 64 -2.02 13.75 -1.17
CA LEU A 64 -1.91 13.37 0.24
C LEU A 64 -0.46 13.07 0.62
N ALA A 65 0.28 12.36 -0.23
CA ALA A 65 1.66 11.96 0.06
C ALA A 65 2.61 13.15 0.30
N LYS A 66 2.33 14.32 -0.27
CA LYS A 66 3.17 15.53 -0.13
C LYS A 66 2.80 16.39 1.09
N SER A 67 1.71 16.08 1.78
CA SER A 67 1.17 16.90 2.86
C SER A 67 1.35 16.20 4.21
N ALA A 68 2.47 16.48 4.90
CA ALA A 68 2.72 15.94 6.23
C ALA A 68 1.64 16.34 7.24
N ASP A 69 1.07 17.54 7.11
CA ASP A 69 0.01 18.02 7.99
C ASP A 69 -1.31 17.25 7.80
N GLU A 70 -1.70 16.96 6.55
CA GLU A 70 -2.89 16.15 6.26
C GLU A 70 -2.70 14.70 6.72
N LEU A 71 -1.53 14.11 6.46
CA LEU A 71 -1.19 12.77 6.94
C LEU A 71 -1.31 12.70 8.48
N ARG A 72 -0.77 13.69 9.20
CA ARG A 72 -0.92 13.78 10.66
C ARG A 72 -2.37 13.95 11.10
N ALA A 73 -3.15 14.76 10.39
CA ALA A 73 -4.56 14.97 10.71
C ALA A 73 -5.38 13.68 10.55
N LEU A 74 -4.97 12.80 9.64
CA LEU A 74 -5.53 11.46 9.46
C LEU A 74 -5.00 10.42 10.47
N GLY A 75 -4.04 10.79 11.32
CA GLY A 75 -3.41 9.87 12.27
C GLY A 75 -2.25 9.05 11.69
N VAL A 76 -1.90 9.24 10.42
CA VAL A 76 -0.87 8.44 9.74
C VAL A 76 0.48 8.58 10.45
N THR A 77 1.05 7.44 10.79
CA THR A 77 2.36 7.33 11.45
C THR A 77 3.48 6.85 10.53
N HIS A 78 3.13 6.17 9.43
CA HIS A 78 4.08 5.55 8.51
C HIS A 78 3.63 5.74 7.07
N VAL A 79 4.56 6.09 6.18
CA VAL A 79 4.31 6.27 4.74
C VAL A 79 5.18 5.34 3.93
N VAL A 80 4.56 4.56 3.04
CA VAL A 80 5.24 3.82 1.97
C VAL A 80 4.97 4.53 0.65
N ASN A 81 5.98 5.22 0.09
CA ASN A 81 5.87 5.83 -1.23
C ASN A 81 6.39 4.86 -2.29
N CYS A 82 5.47 4.24 -3.04
CA CYS A 82 5.79 3.29 -4.10
C CYS A 82 6.27 3.93 -5.42
N ALA A 83 6.30 5.26 -5.53
CA ALA A 83 6.72 6.01 -6.72
C ALA A 83 7.72 7.12 -6.35
N CYS A 84 8.60 6.86 -5.38
CA CYS A 84 9.50 7.85 -4.79
C CYS A 84 10.50 8.40 -5.82
N GLY A 85 10.51 9.71 -6.05
CA GLY A 85 11.53 10.36 -6.87
C GLY A 85 11.07 11.65 -7.55
N LYS A 86 12.00 12.27 -8.28
CA LYS A 86 11.83 13.60 -8.89
C LYS A 86 11.50 13.57 -10.38
N ARG A 87 11.33 12.38 -10.96
CA ARG A 87 11.08 12.23 -12.39
C ARG A 87 9.59 12.41 -12.69
N PHE A 88 9.27 12.56 -13.98
CA PHE A 88 7.89 12.55 -14.44
C PHE A 88 7.17 11.28 -13.97
N ASN A 89 5.94 11.42 -13.47
CA ASN A 89 5.14 10.36 -12.84
C ASN A 89 5.75 9.73 -11.57
N MET A 90 6.61 10.46 -10.85
CA MET A 90 7.07 10.10 -9.51
C MET A 90 6.62 11.15 -8.49
N VAL A 91 6.58 10.74 -7.23
CA VAL A 91 6.17 11.54 -6.08
C VAL A 91 7.43 11.94 -5.32
N ASP A 92 7.76 13.23 -5.37
CA ASP A 92 8.95 13.81 -4.72
C ASP A 92 8.70 14.01 -3.23
N THR A 93 8.93 12.95 -2.46
CA THR A 93 8.92 12.97 -0.99
C THR A 93 10.05 12.09 -0.47
N SER A 94 10.56 12.42 0.70
CA SER A 94 11.68 11.77 1.36
C SER A 94 11.47 11.76 2.87
N ALA A 95 12.35 11.07 3.60
CA ALA A 95 12.30 11.07 5.06
C ALA A 95 12.49 12.47 5.67
N GLU A 96 13.18 13.39 4.97
CA GLU A 96 13.41 14.75 5.44
C GLU A 96 12.12 15.57 5.47
N ASP A 97 11.23 15.35 4.50
CA ASP A 97 9.92 16.03 4.43
C ASP A 97 9.03 15.69 5.63
N PHE A 98 9.28 14.55 6.28
CA PHE A 98 8.53 14.07 7.43
C PHE A 98 9.25 14.21 8.77
N ALA A 99 10.49 14.73 8.79
CA ALA A 99 11.32 14.74 10.01
C ALA A 99 10.67 15.48 11.20
N SER A 100 9.92 16.55 10.94
CA SER A 100 9.20 17.33 11.96
C SER A 100 7.87 16.71 12.38
N SER A 101 7.32 15.82 11.55
CA SER A 101 6.02 15.19 11.76
C SER A 101 6.08 13.95 12.67
N GLY A 102 7.25 13.33 12.78
CA GLY A 102 7.41 12.02 13.42
C GLY A 102 6.94 10.85 12.55
N ILE A 103 6.48 11.11 11.32
CA ILE A 103 6.09 10.08 10.37
C ILE A 103 7.34 9.36 9.86
N GLN A 104 7.33 8.02 9.95
CA GLN A 104 8.38 7.20 9.38
C GLN A 104 8.15 6.98 7.89
N PHE A 105 9.21 6.96 7.10
CA PHE A 105 9.12 6.93 5.64
C PHE A 105 9.89 5.75 5.03
N HIS A 106 9.25 5.07 4.08
CA HIS A 106 9.87 4.06 3.22
C HIS A 106 9.59 4.38 1.75
N GLY A 107 10.63 4.79 1.01
CA GLY A 107 10.52 5.12 -0.41
C GLY A 107 10.99 3.99 -1.32
N ILE A 108 10.18 3.65 -2.32
CA ILE A 108 10.54 2.78 -3.44
C ILE A 108 10.55 3.64 -4.70
N ALA A 109 11.71 3.75 -5.34
CA ALA A 109 11.85 4.47 -6.60
C ALA A 109 11.33 3.64 -7.79
N ALA A 110 10.08 3.20 -7.72
CA ALA A 110 9.47 2.44 -8.80
C ALA A 110 8.94 3.35 -9.91
N THR A 111 9.10 2.87 -11.13
CA THR A 111 8.47 3.46 -12.31
C THR A 111 7.33 2.53 -12.73
N ASP A 112 6.16 3.08 -13.02
CA ASP A 112 5.02 2.32 -13.54
C ASP A 112 5.24 1.90 -15.00
N ILE A 113 6.11 0.89 -15.18
CA ILE A 113 6.42 0.27 -16.46
C ILE A 113 6.53 -1.24 -16.28
N MET A 114 6.17 -1.99 -17.32
CA MET A 114 6.13 -3.47 -17.28
C MET A 114 7.51 -4.11 -16.98
N THR A 115 8.59 -3.40 -17.26
CA THR A 115 9.96 -3.87 -17.05
C THR A 115 10.51 -3.56 -15.65
N PHE A 116 9.82 -2.74 -14.86
CA PHE A 116 10.25 -2.46 -13.49
C PHE A 116 10.02 -3.70 -12.62
N LYS A 117 11.07 -4.16 -11.95
CA LYS A 117 11.00 -5.33 -11.09
C LYS A 117 10.57 -4.91 -9.70
N MET A 118 9.27 -4.98 -9.40
CA MET A 118 8.74 -4.64 -8.08
C MET A 118 9.05 -5.72 -7.02
N ALA A 119 9.17 -6.98 -7.43
CA ALA A 119 9.31 -8.12 -6.52
C ALA A 119 10.43 -8.01 -5.45
N PRO A 120 11.64 -7.48 -5.76
CA PRO A 120 12.68 -7.30 -4.76
C PRO A 120 12.32 -6.33 -3.61
N HIS A 121 11.31 -5.48 -3.79
CA HIS A 121 10.90 -4.48 -2.79
C HIS A 121 9.82 -4.99 -1.83
N PHE A 122 9.12 -6.07 -2.17
CA PHE A 122 7.97 -6.54 -1.39
C PHE A 122 8.31 -6.94 0.04
N GLU A 123 9.43 -7.63 0.26
CA GLU A 123 9.81 -8.08 1.60
C GLU A 123 10.08 -6.89 2.52
N ALA A 124 10.92 -5.94 2.08
CA ALA A 124 11.24 -4.75 2.86
C ALA A 124 10.01 -3.89 3.15
N ALA A 125 9.17 -3.63 2.14
CA ALA A 125 7.96 -2.85 2.30
C ALA A 125 6.95 -3.53 3.23
N SER A 126 6.72 -4.85 3.06
CA SER A 126 5.80 -5.61 3.92
C SER A 126 6.29 -5.67 5.36
N LYS A 127 7.60 -5.77 5.59
CA LYS A 127 8.18 -5.71 6.93
C LYS A 127 7.95 -4.34 7.56
N PHE A 128 8.19 -3.26 6.81
CA PHE A 128 7.94 -1.90 7.28
C PHE A 128 6.47 -1.67 7.67
N MET A 129 5.53 -2.12 6.82
CA MET A 129 4.09 -2.07 7.14
C MET A 129 3.73 -2.91 8.36
N LYS A 130 4.32 -4.10 8.49
CA LYS A 130 4.08 -4.98 9.64
C LYS A 130 4.58 -4.35 10.94
N ASP A 131 5.80 -3.81 10.94
CA ASP A 131 6.38 -3.16 12.11
C ASP A 131 5.55 -1.93 12.53
N ALA A 132 4.98 -1.19 11.56
CA ALA A 132 4.05 -0.09 11.82
C ALA A 132 2.78 -0.55 12.53
N LEU A 133 2.13 -1.60 12.02
CA LEU A 133 0.88 -2.13 12.59
C LEU A 133 1.10 -2.77 13.97
N ASP A 134 2.18 -3.53 14.15
CA ASP A 134 2.53 -4.13 15.44
C ASP A 134 2.91 -3.06 16.48
N GLY A 135 3.43 -1.91 16.03
CA GLY A 135 3.77 -0.75 16.84
C GLY A 135 2.59 0.16 17.22
N GLY A 136 1.36 -0.19 16.82
CA GLY A 136 0.16 0.61 17.08
C GLY A 136 -0.05 1.77 16.11
N GLY A 137 0.44 1.66 14.88
CA GLY A 137 0.07 2.60 13.82
C GLY A 137 -1.44 2.57 13.56
N GLU A 138 -2.04 3.76 13.50
CA GLU A 138 -3.47 4.02 13.25
C GLU A 138 -3.67 4.73 11.92
#